data_AF-A0AAW2UA29-F1
#
_entry.id   AF-A0AAW2UA29-F1
#
_cell.length_a   1.000
_cell.length_b   1.000
_cell.length_c   1.000
_cell.angle_alpha   90.00
_cell.angle_beta   90.00
_cell.angle_gamma   90.00
#
_symmetry.space_group_name_H-M   'P 1'
#
loop_
_entity.id
_entity.type
_entity.pdbx_description
1 polymer ?
#
loop_
_entity_poly.entity_id
_entity_poly.type
_entity_poly.pdbx_seq_one_letter_code
_entity_poly.pdbx_strand_id
1 'polypeptide(L)'
;MDGNQQVLPLAFAIVDDESYASWKWFLQQLSRHVIRGRRGVCLISDRHAGIIKAVNESSEFVPPNGVHRAGSEYQIRKFNRIMEEIKGQKLEAFTFLDRINKEKWTASHDGGWRCGILTINMSECINGVLKGLVACR
;
A
#
# COMPACT_ATOMS: atom_id res chain seq x y z
N MET A 1 -4.68 -6.72 -10.31
CA MET A 1 -4.27 -7.08 -11.68
C MET A 1 -5.31 -8.04 -12.20
N ASP A 2 -6.03 -7.65 -13.24
CA ASP A 2 -6.83 -8.59 -14.00
C ASP A 2 -5.93 -9.44 -14.92
N GLY A 3 -6.53 -10.34 -15.71
CA GLY A 3 -5.80 -11.16 -16.70
C GLY A 3 -5.05 -10.34 -17.75
N ASN A 4 -5.28 -9.02 -17.83
CA ASN A 4 -4.72 -8.10 -18.81
C ASN A 4 -3.68 -7.13 -18.20
N GLN A 5 -3.18 -7.40 -17.00
CA GLN A 5 -2.15 -6.59 -16.31
C GLN A 5 -2.60 -5.15 -16.02
N GLN A 6 -3.90 -4.90 -15.95
CA GLN A 6 -4.43 -3.58 -15.61
C GLN A 6 -4.65 -3.45 -14.10
N VAL A 7 -4.39 -2.24 -13.59
CA VAL A 7 -4.72 -1.87 -12.21
C VAL A 7 -6.14 -1.37 -12.20
N LEU A 8 -7.05 -2.19 -11.67
CA LEU A 8 -8.44 -1.81 -11.49
C LEU A 8 -8.67 -1.33 -10.06
N PRO A 9 -9.34 -0.17 -9.85
CA PRO A 9 -9.72 0.27 -8.53
C PRO A 9 -10.73 -0.72 -7.94
N LEU A 10 -10.38 -1.34 -6.81
CA LEU A 10 -11.25 -2.30 -6.10
C LEU A 10 -12.19 -1.61 -5.11
N ALA A 11 -11.78 -0.45 -4.58
CA ALA A 11 -12.53 0.33 -3.62
C ALA A 11 -12.07 1.80 -3.68
N PHE A 12 -12.97 2.72 -3.35
CA PHE A 12 -12.67 4.12 -3.12
C PHE A 12 -13.41 4.59 -1.86
N ALA A 13 -12.94 5.67 -1.24
CA ALA A 13 -13.61 6.30 -0.11
C ALA A 13 -13.52 7.82 -0.24
N ILE A 14 -14.58 8.49 0.18
CA ILE A 14 -14.64 9.95 0.35
C ILE A 14 -14.65 10.18 1.85
N VAL A 15 -13.68 10.93 2.35
CA VAL A 15 -13.47 11.21 3.77
C VAL A 15 -13.19 12.69 3.97
N ASP A 16 -13.58 13.22 5.12
CA ASP A 16 -13.45 14.65 5.42
C ASP A 16 -11.99 15.11 5.54
N ASP A 17 -11.10 14.23 5.98
CA ASP A 17 -9.67 14.52 6.13
C ASP A 17 -8.80 13.24 6.08
N GLU A 18 -7.51 13.42 5.80
CA GLU A 18 -6.47 12.38 5.80
C GLU A 18 -6.05 12.02 7.25
N SER A 19 -7.01 11.60 8.07
CA SER A 19 -6.78 11.32 9.49
C SER A 19 -6.61 9.82 9.78
N TYR A 20 -6.02 9.50 10.93
CA TYR A 20 -5.99 8.13 11.46
C TYR A 20 -7.39 7.49 11.53
N ALA A 21 -8.41 8.26 11.94
CA ALA A 21 -9.77 7.74 12.06
C ALA A 21 -10.34 7.36 10.69
N SER A 22 -10.13 8.22 9.68
CA SER A 22 -10.53 7.98 8.29
C SER A 22 -9.88 6.72 7.72
N TRP A 23 -8.57 6.57 7.89
CA TRP A 23 -7.81 5.40 7.42
C TRP A 23 -8.21 4.12 8.14
N LYS A 24 -8.41 4.18 9.47
CA LYS A 24 -8.85 3.03 10.26
C LYS A 24 -10.22 2.53 9.78
N TRP A 25 -11.18 3.43 9.61
CA TRP A 25 -12.50 3.08 9.10
C TRP A 25 -12.42 2.47 7.70
N PHE A 26 -11.64 3.07 6.79
CA PHE A 26 -11.52 2.57 5.42
C PHE A 26 -10.90 1.16 5.37
N LEU A 27 -9.81 0.93 6.12
CA LEU A 27 -9.16 -0.38 6.19
C LEU A 27 -10.08 -1.45 6.79
N GLN A 28 -10.95 -1.08 7.75
CA GLN A 28 -11.97 -1.98 8.28
C GLN A 28 -13.00 -2.37 7.21
N GLN A 29 -13.45 -1.42 6.38
CA GLN A 29 -14.36 -1.74 5.27
C GLN A 29 -13.67 -2.59 4.20
N LEU A 30 -12.40 -2.28 3.89
CA LEU A 30 -11.60 -3.08 2.96
C LEU A 30 -11.45 -4.52 3.45
N SER A 31 -11.12 -4.71 4.73
CA SER A 31 -11.02 -6.02 5.35
C SER A 31 -12.35 -6.78 5.23
N ARG A 32 -13.45 -6.15 5.66
CA ARG A 32 -14.77 -6.77 5.72
C ARG A 32 -15.33 -7.16 4.36
N HIS A 33 -15.11 -6.35 3.33
CA HIS A 33 -15.78 -6.50 2.04
C HIS A 33 -14.90 -7.03 0.92
N VAL A 34 -13.61 -6.66 0.90
CA VAL A 34 -12.70 -7.01 -0.19
C VAL A 34 -11.84 -8.20 0.19
N ILE A 35 -11.23 -8.16 1.38
CA ILE A 35 -10.32 -9.21 1.85
C ILE A 35 -11.10 -10.42 2.34
N ARG A 36 -12.17 -10.22 3.12
CA ARG A 36 -13.07 -11.27 3.62
C ARG A 36 -12.31 -12.44 4.27
N GLY A 37 -11.29 -12.14 5.06
CA GLY A 37 -10.46 -13.13 5.76
C GLY A 37 -9.43 -13.87 4.90
N ARG A 38 -9.24 -13.48 3.62
CA ARG A 38 -8.17 -14.03 2.77
C ARG A 38 -6.79 -13.66 3.34
N ARG A 39 -5.90 -14.63 3.43
CA ARG A 39 -4.48 -14.43 3.82
C ARG A 39 -3.62 -14.09 2.62
N GLY A 40 -2.42 -13.56 2.88
CA GLY A 40 -1.44 -13.24 1.84
C GLY A 40 -1.75 -11.94 1.11
N VAL A 41 -2.42 -11.00 1.79
CA VAL A 41 -2.65 -9.65 1.29
C VAL A 41 -1.39 -8.82 1.54
N CYS A 42 -0.86 -8.20 0.48
CA CYS A 42 0.21 -7.22 0.61
C CYS A 42 -0.39 -5.82 0.45
N LEU A 43 -0.23 -4.99 1.48
CA LEU A 43 -0.67 -3.59 1.46
C LEU A 43 0.52 -2.68 1.19
N ILE A 44 0.45 -1.94 0.10
CA ILE A 44 1.37 -0.85 -0.24
C ILE A 44 0.60 0.44 -0.04
N SER A 45 1.09 1.31 0.84
CA SER A 45 0.41 2.54 1.24
C SER A 45 1.38 3.70 1.36
N ASP A 46 0.84 4.93 1.41
CA ASP A 46 1.60 6.10 1.83
C ASP A 46 2.12 5.94 3.28
N ARG A 47 3.16 6.72 3.63
CA ARG A 47 3.80 6.75 4.95
C ARG A 47 3.13 7.73 5.92
N HIS A 48 1.98 8.29 5.56
CA HIS A 48 1.20 9.12 6.46
C HIS A 48 1.02 8.44 7.82
N ALA A 49 1.30 9.16 8.92
CA ALA A 49 1.32 8.58 10.26
C ALA A 49 -0.04 7.96 10.64
N GLY A 50 -1.14 8.52 10.13
CA GLY A 50 -2.48 7.98 10.29
C GLY A 50 -2.66 6.59 9.65
N ILE A 51 -2.06 6.36 8.47
CA ILE A 51 -2.09 5.07 7.78
C ILE A 51 -1.26 4.05 8.54
N ILE A 52 -0.02 4.39 8.88
CA ILE A 52 0.88 3.48 9.61
C ILE A 52 0.22 3.00 10.90
N LYS A 53 -0.36 3.93 11.67
CA LYS A 53 -1.06 3.59 12.90
C LYS A 53 -2.28 2.68 12.63
N ALA A 54 -3.10 3.01 11.64
CA ALA A 54 -4.29 2.22 11.30
C ALA A 54 -3.95 0.80 10.82
N VAL A 55 -2.88 0.63 10.03
CA VAL A 55 -2.41 -0.66 9.55
C VAL A 55 -1.89 -1.53 10.69
N ASN A 56 -1.08 -0.97 11.59
CA ASN A 56 -0.53 -1.72 12.72
C ASN A 56 -1.59 -2.23 13.70
N GLU A 57 -2.76 -1.58 13.75
CA GLU A 57 -3.90 -2.03 14.56
C GLU A 57 -4.82 -3.04 13.84
N SER A 58 -4.54 -3.36 12.58
CA SER A 58 -5.37 -4.24 11.76
C SER A 58 -4.65 -5.57 11.50
N SER A 59 -5.20 -6.64 12.09
CA SER A 59 -4.61 -7.98 12.08
C SER A 59 -4.44 -8.60 10.69
N GLU A 60 -5.17 -8.08 9.70
CA GLU A 60 -5.25 -8.56 8.33
C GLU A 60 -4.08 -8.07 7.47
N PHE A 61 -3.45 -6.96 7.86
CA PHE A 61 -2.36 -6.34 7.11
C PHE A 61 -0.99 -6.53 7.76
N VAL A 62 -0.95 -7.23 8.90
CA VAL A 62 0.27 -7.55 9.64
C VAL A 62 0.52 -9.06 9.64
N PRO A 63 1.77 -9.51 9.87
CA PRO A 63 2.08 -10.94 9.92
C PRO A 63 1.26 -11.66 11.01
N PRO A 64 0.79 -12.90 10.77
CA PRO A 64 1.04 -13.74 9.59
C PRO A 64 0.03 -13.55 8.44
N ASN A 65 -0.97 -12.67 8.57
CA ASN A 65 -2.08 -12.58 7.61
C ASN A 65 -1.78 -11.68 6.41
N GLY A 66 -0.94 -10.66 6.63
CA GLY A 66 -0.51 -9.73 5.60
C GLY A 66 0.90 -9.22 5.84
N VAL A 67 1.47 -8.58 4.83
CA VAL A 67 2.78 -7.95 4.92
C VAL A 67 2.64 -6.49 4.53
N HIS A 68 3.08 -5.62 5.44
CA HIS A 68 3.25 -4.18 5.29
C HIS A 68 4.70 -3.86 5.66
N ARG A 69 5.33 -2.89 4.96
CA ARG A 69 6.68 -2.31 5.20
C ARG A 69 7.83 -2.64 4.25
N ALA A 70 7.72 -3.58 3.31
CA ALA A 70 8.84 -3.88 2.40
C ALA A 70 9.37 -2.62 1.67
N GLY A 71 8.47 -1.79 1.13
CA GLY A 71 8.86 -0.54 0.46
C GLY A 71 9.41 0.55 1.40
N SER A 72 9.18 0.45 2.70
CA SER A 72 9.54 1.47 3.70
C SER A 72 10.83 1.16 4.46
N GLU A 73 11.42 -0.02 4.27
CA GLU A 73 12.67 -0.39 4.93
C GLU A 73 13.86 0.33 4.30
N TYR A 74 14.60 1.07 5.12
CA TYR A 74 15.84 1.77 4.73
C TYR A 74 17.05 0.83 4.70
N GLN A 75 17.04 -0.23 5.49
CA GLN A 75 18.17 -1.17 5.55
C GLN A 75 17.94 -2.31 4.56
N ILE A 76 18.86 -2.45 3.59
CA ILE A 76 18.83 -3.55 2.60
C ILE A 76 18.71 -4.91 3.29
N ARG A 77 19.39 -5.11 4.43
CA ARG A 77 19.30 -6.36 5.21
C ARG A 77 17.88 -6.66 5.70
N LYS A 78 17.17 -5.66 6.23
CA LYS A 78 15.79 -5.81 6.71
C LYS A 78 14.83 -6.00 5.54
N PHE A 79 15.01 -5.23 4.47
CA PHE A 79 14.27 -5.40 3.22
C PHE A 79 14.37 -6.83 2.69
N ASN A 80 15.58 -7.37 2.56
CA ASN A 80 15.80 -8.73 2.05
C ASN A 80 15.13 -9.78 2.96
N ARG A 81 15.16 -9.59 4.28
CA ARG A 81 14.46 -10.48 5.22
C ARG A 81 12.96 -10.51 4.96
N ILE A 82 12.34 -9.34 4.78
CA ILE A 82 10.90 -9.22 4.48
C ILE A 82 10.59 -9.82 3.10
N MET A 83 11.45 -9.64 2.10
CA MET A 83 11.25 -10.24 0.77
C MET A 83 11.29 -11.77 0.81
N GLU A 84 12.18 -12.37 1.60
CA GLU A 84 12.19 -13.83 1.81
C GLU A 84 10.96 -14.30 2.58
N GLU A 85 10.46 -13.53 3.55
CA GLU A 85 9.18 -13.82 4.22
C GLU A 85 8.00 -13.80 3.23
N ILE A 86 7.95 -12.79 2.34
CA ILE A 86 6.93 -12.70 1.27
C ILE A 86 7.04 -13.89 0.32
N LYS A 87 8.26 -14.28 -0.07
CA LYS A 87 8.51 -15.43 -0.94
C LYS A 87 8.03 -16.74 -0.32
N GLY A 88 8.26 -16.92 0.99
CA GLY A 88 7.80 -18.09 1.75
C GLY A 88 6.27 -18.16 1.87
N GLN A 89 5.59 -17.02 1.92
CA GLN A 89 4.12 -16.98 1.99
C GLN A 89 3.45 -17.08 0.62
N LYS A 90 3.96 -16.35 -0.38
CA LYS A 90 3.39 -16.30 -1.72
C LYS A 90 4.44 -15.95 -2.77
N LEU A 91 4.94 -16.96 -3.47
CA LEU A 91 5.94 -16.81 -4.53
C LEU A 91 5.53 -15.81 -5.62
N GLU A 92 4.27 -15.82 -6.04
CA GLU A 92 3.74 -14.89 -7.04
C GLU A 92 3.88 -13.42 -6.62
N ALA A 93 3.67 -13.13 -5.33
CA ALA A 93 3.82 -11.78 -4.79
C ALA A 93 5.29 -11.36 -4.80
N PHE A 94 6.19 -12.28 -4.42
CA PHE A 94 7.63 -12.05 -4.54
C PHE A 94 8.05 -11.78 -5.98
N THR A 95 7.67 -12.64 -6.93
CA THR A 95 8.04 -12.48 -8.34
C THR A 95 7.49 -11.19 -8.93
N PHE A 96 6.29 -10.78 -8.53
CA PHE A 96 5.73 -9.50 -8.93
C PHE A 96 6.56 -8.32 -8.40
N LEU A 97 6.87 -8.30 -7.11
CA LEU A 97 7.68 -7.25 -6.48
C LEU A 97 9.10 -7.19 -7.05
N ASP A 98 9.70 -8.34 -7.33
CA ASP A 98 11.06 -8.45 -7.87
C ASP A 98 11.17 -7.95 -9.31
N ARG A 99 10.08 -8.06 -10.09
CA ARG A 99 9.99 -7.49 -11.46
C ARG A 99 9.92 -5.97 -11.48
N ILE A 100 9.38 -5.35 -10.43
CA ILE A 100 9.34 -3.90 -10.34
C ILE A 100 10.73 -3.44 -9.92
N ASN A 101 11.34 -2.52 -10.67
CA ASN A 101 12.64 -1.94 -10.32
C ASN A 101 12.61 -1.47 -8.85
N LYS A 102 13.45 -2.09 -8.00
CA LYS A 102 13.47 -1.90 -6.55
C LYS A 102 13.72 -0.46 -6.15
N GLU A 103 14.48 0.28 -6.93
CA GLU A 103 14.64 1.71 -6.71
C GLU A 103 13.25 2.34 -6.68
N LYS A 104 12.39 2.05 -7.67
CA LYS A 104 11.04 2.67 -7.84
C LYS A 104 10.10 2.47 -6.66
N TRP A 105 10.28 1.47 -5.81
CA TRP A 105 9.33 1.18 -4.74
C TRP A 105 9.93 0.83 -3.38
N THR A 106 11.26 0.91 -3.21
CA THR A 106 11.92 0.59 -1.95
C THR A 106 12.86 1.70 -1.50
N ALA A 107 12.76 2.09 -0.22
CA ALA A 107 13.67 3.06 0.37
C ALA A 107 15.12 2.54 0.47
N SER A 108 15.30 1.24 0.68
CA SER A 108 16.64 0.63 0.79
C SER A 108 17.45 0.67 -0.51
N HIS A 109 16.81 0.83 -1.66
CA HIS A 109 17.47 0.85 -2.97
C HIS A 109 17.31 2.20 -3.70
N ASP A 110 16.63 3.19 -3.12
CA ASP A 110 16.39 4.47 -3.80
C ASP A 110 17.60 5.43 -3.80
N GLY A 111 18.72 5.02 -3.21
CA GLY A 111 19.96 5.80 -3.12
C GLY A 111 19.84 7.10 -2.29
N GLY A 112 18.79 7.25 -1.47
CA GLY A 112 18.51 8.46 -0.71
C GLY A 112 17.87 9.59 -1.52
N TRP A 113 17.60 9.38 -2.81
CA TRP A 113 17.06 10.40 -3.72
C TRP A 113 15.57 10.67 -3.51
N ARG A 114 14.89 9.82 -2.73
CA ARG A 114 13.45 9.95 -2.43
C ARG A 114 13.20 10.16 -0.96
N CYS A 115 13.40 11.40 -0.53
CA CYS A 115 12.66 11.97 0.58
C CYS A 115 11.15 12.04 0.24
N GLY A 116 10.42 10.92 0.37
CA GLY A 116 8.95 10.93 0.41
C GLY A 116 8.18 10.63 -0.89
N ILE A 117 8.82 10.59 -2.06
CA ILE A 117 8.14 10.35 -3.35
C ILE A 117 8.06 8.86 -3.69
N LEU A 118 7.31 8.09 -2.91
CA LEU A 118 7.05 6.68 -3.25
C LEU A 118 5.57 6.39 -3.57
N THR A 119 4.73 7.41 -3.40
CA THR A 119 3.32 7.42 -3.80
C THR A 119 2.93 8.85 -4.18
N ILE A 120 3.45 9.41 -5.28
CA ILE A 120 2.67 10.46 -5.96
C ILE A 120 1.42 9.74 -6.45
N ASN A 121 0.33 10.20 -5.87
CA ASN A 121 -0.65 9.34 -5.29
C ASN A 121 -1.70 9.06 -6.36
N MET A 122 -2.06 7.78 -6.59
CA MET A 122 -3.22 7.50 -7.45
C MET A 122 -4.48 8.19 -6.88
N SER A 123 -4.54 8.38 -5.56
CA SER A 123 -5.53 9.25 -4.92
C SER A 123 -5.23 10.76 -5.00
N GLU A 124 -4.01 11.26 -5.27
CA GLU A 124 -3.82 12.68 -5.63
C GLU A 124 -4.31 12.96 -7.04
N CYS A 125 -4.06 12.06 -8.00
CA CYS A 125 -4.63 12.15 -9.34
C CYS A 125 -6.17 12.11 -9.30
N ILE A 126 -6.75 11.19 -8.51
CA ILE A 126 -8.22 11.11 -8.34
C ILE A 126 -8.75 12.33 -7.55
N ASN A 127 -8.07 12.79 -6.50
CA ASN A 127 -8.45 14.00 -5.77
C ASN A 127 -8.38 15.24 -6.66
N GLY A 128 -7.41 15.32 -7.58
CA GLY A 128 -7.33 16.37 -8.59
C GLY A 128 -8.52 16.37 -9.55
N VAL A 129 -8.89 15.19 -10.05
CA VAL A 129 -10.08 15.01 -10.91
C VAL A 129 -11.37 15.37 -10.16
N LEU A 130 -11.51 14.96 -8.91
CA LEU A 130 -12.69 15.26 -8.08
C LEU A 130 -12.76 16.75 -7.69
N LYS A 131 -11.63 17.40 -7.38
CA LYS A 131 -11.57 18.85 -7.15
C LYS A 131 -12.00 19.64 -8.39
N GLY A 132 -11.62 19.18 -9.59
CA GLY A 132 -12.05 19.78 -10.86
C GLY A 132 -13.56 19.70 -11.12
N LEU A 133 -14.22 18.63 -10.66
CA LEU A 133 -15.68 18.47 -10.76
C LEU A 133 -16.46 19.37 -9.77
N VAL A 134 -15.88 19.72 -8.63
CA VAL A 134 -16.50 20.61 -7.63
C VAL A 134 -16.33 22.10 -7.98
N ALA A 135 -15.29 22.45 -8.75
CA ALA A 135 -15.03 23.82 -9.20
C ALA A 135 -15.86 24.26 -10.43
N CYS A 136 -16.64 23.36 -11.03
CA CYS A 136 -17.58 23.70 -12.10
C CYS A 136 -18.96 24.04 -11.49
N ARG A 137 -19.05 25.21 -10.87
CA ARG A 137 -20.32 25.91 -10.59
C ARG A 137 -20.13 27.39 -10.84
#